data_AF-H8KLG4-F1
#
_entry.id   AF-H8KLG4-F1
#
_cell.length_a   1.000
_cell.length_b   1.000
_cell.length_c   1.000
_cell.angle_alpha   90.00
_cell.angle_beta   90.00
_cell.angle_gamma   90.00
#
_symmetry.space_group_name_H-M   'P 1'
#
loop_
_entity.id
_entity.type
_entity.pdbx_description
1 polymer ?
#
loop_
_entity_poly.entity_id
_entity_poly.type
_entity_poly.pdbx_seq_one_letter_code
_entity_poly.pdbx_strand_id
1 'polypeptide(L)'
;MKKLLLLLGAGILFVSCSKLDETKPDETTLPVEKRLKFNIYAGTDYSDAKYDATTALIKLQAINKKRATGVEQILWETTVEERQIKLYPLANKPIVVEKSITNVIDKDDEIRYYYKVTYKYNNGATTSNSEKSEVFENGNMAKQLGISL
;
A
#
# COMPACT_ATOMS: atom_id res chain seq x y z
N MET A 1 6.23 26.28 86.77
CA MET A 1 5.98 25.19 85.80
C MET A 1 4.51 25.25 85.38
N LYS A 2 4.21 25.77 84.19
CA LYS A 2 2.84 25.80 83.62
C LYS A 2 2.89 25.11 82.27
N LYS A 3 2.09 24.05 82.11
CA LYS A 3 2.11 23.14 80.96
C LYS A 3 1.42 23.77 79.75
N LEU A 4 2.11 23.71 78.61
CA LEU A 4 1.67 24.13 77.28
C LEU A 4 0.83 22.99 76.67
N LEU A 5 -0.45 23.21 76.39
CA LEU A 5 -1.27 22.29 75.59
C LEU A 5 -1.25 22.76 74.13
N LEU A 6 -0.51 22.04 73.29
CA LEU A 6 -0.57 22.13 71.83
C LEU A 6 -1.79 21.35 71.34
N LEU A 7 -2.80 22.06 70.84
CA LEU A 7 -3.88 21.48 70.03
C LEU A 7 -3.35 21.28 68.60
N LEU A 8 -3.03 20.01 68.28
CA LEU A 8 -2.77 19.55 66.91
C LEU A 8 -4.05 19.73 66.07
N GLY A 9 -4.06 20.75 65.23
CA GLY A 9 -5.01 20.86 64.12
C GLY A 9 -4.59 19.91 63.00
N ALA A 10 -5.28 18.77 62.88
CA ALA A 10 -5.14 17.86 61.76
C ALA A 10 -5.80 18.48 60.51
N GLY A 11 -4.99 19.18 59.70
CA GLY A 11 -5.39 19.61 58.36
C GLY A 11 -5.44 18.41 57.42
N ILE A 12 -6.64 17.91 57.13
CA ILE A 12 -6.88 16.89 56.10
C ILE A 12 -6.68 17.57 54.74
N LEU A 13 -5.52 17.35 54.13
CA LEU A 13 -5.25 17.69 52.74
C LEU A 13 -6.08 16.74 51.86
N PHE A 14 -7.20 17.25 51.32
CA PHE A 14 -7.89 16.61 50.21
C PHE A 14 -7.00 16.73 48.95
N VAL A 15 -6.07 15.79 48.80
CA VAL A 15 -5.39 15.56 47.53
C VAL A 15 -6.42 14.97 46.58
N SER A 16 -7.09 15.83 45.83
CA SER A 16 -7.98 15.42 44.75
C SER A 16 -7.12 14.75 43.67
N CYS A 17 -7.03 13.43 43.75
CA CYS A 17 -6.34 12.59 42.78
C CYS A 17 -7.23 12.50 41.54
N SER A 18 -7.16 13.51 40.67
CA SER A 18 -7.72 13.42 39.33
C SER A 18 -6.97 12.29 38.61
N LYS A 19 -7.68 11.19 38.35
CA LYS A 19 -7.20 10.12 37.49
C LYS A 19 -6.81 10.76 36.16
N LEU A 20 -5.50 10.79 35.86
CA LEU A 20 -5.02 11.03 34.51
C LEU A 20 -5.64 9.93 33.65
N ASP A 21 -6.58 10.30 32.80
CA ASP A 21 -7.06 9.40 31.75
C ASP A 21 -5.84 9.05 30.90
N GLU A 22 -5.45 7.77 30.94
CA GLU A 22 -4.51 7.21 29.99
C GLU A 22 -5.19 7.23 28.62
N THR A 23 -4.99 8.31 27.87
CA THR A 23 -5.36 8.38 26.47
C THR A 23 -4.58 7.30 25.73
N LYS A 24 -5.28 6.25 25.28
CA LYS A 24 -4.68 5.24 24.40
C LYS A 24 -4.05 5.94 23.20
N PRO A 25 -2.83 5.56 22.78
CA PRO A 25 -2.18 6.15 21.63
C PRO A 25 -3.05 5.98 20.37
N ASP A 26 -3.10 7.02 19.54
CA ASP A 26 -3.78 7.01 18.24
C ASP A 26 -3.08 6.00 17.33
N GLU A 27 -3.74 4.86 17.06
CA GLU A 27 -3.17 3.77 16.26
C GLU A 27 -2.75 4.22 14.85
N THR A 28 -3.32 5.31 14.32
CA THR A 28 -2.96 5.87 13.01
C THR A 28 -1.59 6.57 12.98
N THR A 29 -1.02 6.85 14.15
CA THR A 29 0.31 7.47 14.31
C THR A 29 1.45 6.45 14.41
N LEU A 30 1.12 5.16 14.57
CA LEU A 30 2.11 4.11 14.70
C LEU A 30 2.56 3.63 13.30
N PRO A 31 3.84 3.29 13.11
CA PRO A 31 4.32 2.74 11.86
C PRO A 31 3.73 1.34 11.62
N VAL A 32 3.19 1.12 10.43
CA VAL A 32 2.62 -0.17 9.99
C VAL A 32 3.35 -0.71 8.75
N GLU A 33 3.22 -2.02 8.53
CA GLU A 33 3.61 -2.68 7.27
C GLU A 33 2.39 -2.78 6.36
N LYS A 34 2.60 -2.48 5.07
CA LYS A 34 1.61 -2.57 4.02
C LYS A 34 2.14 -3.45 2.90
N ARG A 35 1.36 -4.45 2.46
CA ARG A 35 1.76 -5.35 1.36
C ARG A 35 1.01 -5.03 0.09
N LEU A 36 1.75 -4.95 -1.01
CA LEU A 36 1.23 -4.79 -2.36
C LEU A 36 1.52 -6.06 -3.16
N LYS A 37 0.47 -6.69 -3.68
CA LYS A 37 0.54 -7.90 -4.50
C LYS A 37 -0.11 -7.65 -5.87
N PHE A 38 0.56 -8.04 -6.94
CA PHE A 38 0.01 -8.09 -8.29
C PHE A 38 -0.09 -9.54 -8.73
N ASN A 39 -1.27 -9.94 -9.19
CA ASN A 39 -1.53 -11.22 -9.84
C ASN A 39 -1.69 -10.94 -11.33
N ILE A 40 -0.70 -11.32 -12.12
CA ILE A 40 -0.60 -10.99 -13.55
C ILE A 40 -0.95 -12.23 -14.36
N TYR A 41 -1.91 -12.10 -15.26
CA TYR A 41 -2.41 -13.21 -16.06
C TYR A 41 -2.96 -12.73 -17.41
N ALA A 42 -3.13 -13.65 -18.35
CA ALA A 42 -3.83 -13.40 -19.62
C ALA A 42 -5.34 -13.26 -19.36
N GLY A 43 -5.94 -12.14 -19.77
CA GLY A 43 -7.36 -11.87 -19.58
C GLY A 43 -8.29 -12.76 -20.43
N THR A 44 -7.75 -13.32 -21.51
CA THR A 44 -8.39 -14.32 -22.37
C THR A 44 -7.34 -15.31 -22.86
N ASP A 45 -7.78 -16.37 -23.53
CA ASP A 45 -6.87 -17.25 -24.26
C ASP A 45 -6.32 -16.55 -25.52
N TYR A 46 -4.99 -16.52 -25.63
CA TYR A 46 -4.23 -15.95 -26.75
C TYR A 46 -3.50 -17.03 -27.56
N SER A 47 -3.95 -18.28 -27.54
CA SER A 47 -3.31 -19.40 -28.26
C SER A 47 -3.33 -19.27 -29.80
N ASP A 48 -4.15 -18.37 -30.34
CA ASP A 48 -4.29 -18.13 -31.79
C ASP A 48 -3.00 -17.53 -32.38
N ALA A 49 -2.59 -18.03 -33.57
CA ALA A 49 -1.38 -17.64 -34.27
C ALA A 49 -1.31 -16.13 -34.58
N LYS A 50 -2.45 -15.44 -34.68
CA LYS A 50 -2.47 -13.98 -34.88
C LYS A 50 -1.75 -13.21 -33.76
N TYR A 51 -1.57 -13.81 -32.58
CA TYR A 51 -0.88 -13.21 -31.44
C TYR A 51 0.61 -13.58 -31.33
N ASP A 52 1.17 -14.35 -32.27
CA ASP A 52 2.52 -14.92 -32.15
C ASP A 52 3.64 -13.89 -31.98
N ALA A 53 3.53 -12.71 -32.59
CA ALA A 53 4.51 -11.63 -32.42
C ALA A 53 4.02 -10.52 -31.49
N THR A 54 2.88 -10.71 -30.80
CA THR A 54 2.37 -9.71 -29.87
C THR A 54 2.98 -9.92 -28.48
N THR A 55 3.64 -8.88 -27.97
CA THR A 55 4.32 -8.91 -26.66
C THR A 55 3.68 -7.92 -25.69
N ALA A 56 3.86 -8.17 -24.39
CA ALA A 56 3.53 -7.22 -23.33
C ALA A 56 4.73 -7.00 -22.42
N LEU A 57 4.97 -5.72 -22.08
CA LEU A 57 5.93 -5.25 -21.07
C LEU A 57 5.13 -4.61 -19.94
N ILE A 58 5.37 -5.00 -18.69
CA ILE A 58 4.61 -4.51 -17.54
C ILE A 58 5.53 -3.77 -16.58
N LYS A 59 5.22 -2.52 -16.29
CA LYS A 59 5.84 -1.73 -15.22
C LYS A 59 4.90 -1.65 -14.03
N LEU A 60 5.43 -1.86 -12.84
CA LEU A 60 4.69 -1.83 -11.58
C LEU A 60 5.39 -0.85 -10.63
N GLN A 61 4.61 -0.08 -9.88
CA GLN A 61 5.10 0.88 -8.92
C GLN A 61 4.27 0.85 -7.63
N ALA A 62 4.93 1.10 -6.51
CA ALA A 62 4.31 1.55 -5.28
C ALA A 62 4.66 3.02 -5.06
N ILE A 63 3.65 3.84 -4.79
CA ILE A 63 3.74 5.28 -4.64
C ILE A 63 3.24 5.62 -3.24
N ASN A 64 3.99 6.44 -2.50
CA ASN A 64 3.49 7.11 -1.31
C ASN A 64 3.08 8.52 -1.68
N LYS A 65 1.89 8.95 -1.27
CA LYS A 65 1.46 10.34 -1.31
C LYS A 65 1.35 10.85 0.12
N LYS A 66 2.11 11.89 0.47
CA LYS A 66 2.00 12.55 1.77
C LYS A 66 0.67 13.28 1.88
N ARG A 67 -0.15 13.01 2.89
CA ARG A 67 -1.47 13.62 3.07
C ARG A 67 -1.39 15.13 3.25
N ALA A 68 -0.42 15.60 4.04
CA ALA A 68 -0.27 17.02 4.36
C ALA A 68 0.13 17.88 3.15
N THR A 69 1.00 17.38 2.27
CA THR A 69 1.57 18.16 1.16
C THR A 69 1.05 17.74 -0.22
N GLY A 70 0.44 16.56 -0.31
CA GLY A 70 0.04 15.94 -1.56
C GLY A 70 1.20 15.42 -2.43
N VAL A 71 2.45 15.53 -1.96
CA VAL A 71 3.64 15.12 -2.72
C VAL A 71 3.69 13.61 -2.88
N GLU A 72 3.87 13.14 -4.11
CA GLU A 72 4.04 11.73 -4.45
C GLU A 72 5.54 11.36 -4.51
N GLN A 73 5.87 10.20 -3.96
CA GLN A 73 7.19 9.58 -4.02
C GLN A 73 7.05 8.12 -4.44
N ILE A 74 7.85 7.68 -5.42
CA ILE A 74 7.96 6.26 -5.76
C ILE A 74 8.77 5.57 -4.65
N LEU A 75 8.15 4.60 -3.98
CA LEU A 75 8.78 3.77 -2.96
C LEU A 75 9.42 2.51 -3.54
N TRP A 76 8.85 2.02 -4.63
CA TRP A 76 9.30 0.81 -5.30
C TRP A 76 8.85 0.82 -6.76
N GLU A 77 9.72 0.37 -7.65
CA GLU A 77 9.43 0.16 -9.06
C GLU A 77 10.02 -1.18 -9.49
N THR A 78 9.30 -1.93 -10.32
CA THR A 78 9.83 -3.10 -11.00
C THR A 78 9.24 -3.24 -12.39
N THR A 79 9.92 -4.05 -13.22
CA THR A 79 9.48 -4.40 -14.56
C THR A 79 9.36 -5.91 -14.65
N VAL A 80 8.20 -6.39 -15.10
CA VAL A 80 8.04 -7.78 -15.53
C VAL A 80 8.49 -7.86 -16.98
N GLU A 81 9.49 -8.70 -17.22
CA GLU A 81 10.15 -8.84 -18.53
C GLU A 81 9.15 -9.01 -19.66
N GLU A 82 9.46 -8.32 -20.76
CA GLU A 82 8.69 -8.40 -21.99
C GLU A 82 8.61 -9.84 -22.50
N ARG A 83 7.41 -10.30 -22.78
CA ARG A 83 7.17 -11.65 -23.31
C ARG A 83 5.95 -11.67 -24.22
N GLN A 84 5.86 -12.71 -25.05
CA GLN A 84 4.67 -12.94 -25.87
C GLN A 84 3.43 -13.06 -24.99
N ILE A 85 2.32 -12.44 -25.41
CA ILE A 85 1.09 -12.42 -24.60
C ILE A 85 0.50 -13.82 -24.37
N LYS A 86 0.70 -14.74 -25.32
CA LYS A 86 0.30 -16.15 -25.22
C LYS A 86 1.06 -16.96 -24.17
N LEU A 87 2.19 -16.43 -23.69
CA LEU A 87 2.99 -17.07 -22.64
C LEU A 87 2.58 -16.64 -21.23
N TYR A 88 1.68 -15.66 -21.10
CA TYR A 88 1.12 -15.33 -19.80
C TYR A 88 0.14 -16.42 -19.36
N PRO A 89 0.20 -16.86 -18.10
CA PRO A 89 -0.70 -17.89 -17.62
C PRO A 89 -2.12 -17.38 -17.50
N LEU A 90 -3.09 -18.29 -17.46
CA LEU A 90 -4.47 -17.98 -17.14
C LEU A 90 -4.62 -17.59 -15.66
N ALA A 91 -5.75 -16.97 -15.31
CA ALA A 91 -6.03 -16.41 -13.99
C ALA A 91 -5.93 -17.41 -12.82
N ASN A 92 -6.01 -18.71 -13.07
CA ASN A 92 -5.89 -19.76 -12.04
C ASN A 92 -4.44 -20.00 -11.58
N LYS A 93 -3.44 -19.55 -12.33
CA LYS A 93 -2.01 -19.69 -12.01
C LYS A 93 -1.24 -18.41 -12.36
N PRO A 94 -1.61 -17.26 -11.78
CA PRO A 94 -1.04 -15.97 -12.17
C PRO A 94 0.45 -15.89 -11.82
N ILE A 95 1.18 -15.05 -12.54
CA ILE A 95 2.49 -14.58 -12.10
C ILE A 95 2.26 -13.64 -10.91
N VAL A 96 2.87 -13.95 -9.77
CA VAL A 96 2.72 -13.16 -8.54
C VAL A 96 3.94 -12.25 -8.36
N VAL A 97 3.72 -10.95 -8.22
CA VAL A 97 4.74 -9.97 -7.83
C VAL A 97 4.29 -9.29 -6.55
N GLU A 98 5.09 -9.36 -5.49
CA GLU A 98 4.71 -8.84 -4.17
C GLU A 98 5.81 -7.94 -3.59
N LYS A 99 5.38 -6.91 -2.83
CA LYS A 99 6.25 -5.99 -2.12
C LYS A 99 5.65 -5.60 -0.78
N SER A 100 6.39 -5.83 0.31
CA SER A 100 6.14 -5.20 1.61
C SER A 100 6.76 -3.80 1.68
N ILE A 101 6.00 -2.86 2.21
CA ILE A 101 6.37 -1.48 2.49
C ILE A 101 6.24 -1.28 4.00
N THR A 102 7.36 -1.07 4.67
CA THR A 102 7.43 -0.88 6.12
C THR A 102 7.46 0.60 6.48
N ASN A 103 7.21 0.92 7.75
CA ASN A 103 7.28 2.27 8.30
C ASN A 103 6.30 3.26 7.63
N VAL A 104 5.10 2.79 7.28
CA VAL A 104 4.04 3.68 6.81
C VAL A 104 3.29 4.24 8.01
N ILE A 105 3.07 5.55 8.05
CA ILE A 105 2.27 6.19 9.10
C ILE A 105 0.93 6.57 8.48
N ASP A 106 -0.14 5.84 8.79
CA ASP A 106 -1.44 5.98 8.09
C ASP A 106 -2.04 7.39 8.16
N LYS A 107 -1.74 8.12 9.25
CA LYS A 107 -2.09 9.53 9.43
C LYS A 107 -1.42 10.46 8.41
N ASP A 108 -0.21 10.13 7.97
CA ASP A 108 0.63 11.00 7.13
C ASP A 108 0.77 10.50 5.68
N ASP A 109 0.57 9.20 5.45
CA ASP A 109 0.93 8.49 4.23
C ASP A 109 -0.27 7.82 3.54
N GLU A 110 -0.30 7.94 2.22
CA GLU A 110 -1.24 7.24 1.34
C GLU A 110 -0.44 6.35 0.38
N ILE A 111 -0.46 5.04 0.61
CA ILE A 111 0.14 4.10 -0.34
C ILE A 111 -0.82 3.88 -1.51
N ARG A 112 -0.28 3.88 -2.72
CA ARG A 112 -0.99 3.62 -3.98
C ARG A 112 -0.15 2.69 -4.84
N TYR A 113 -0.78 1.91 -5.72
CA TYR A 113 -0.07 1.32 -6.83
C TYR A 113 -0.22 2.15 -8.10
N TYR A 114 0.74 1.96 -8.99
CA TYR A 114 0.59 2.28 -10.39
C TYR A 114 1.08 1.09 -11.22
N TYR A 115 0.44 0.83 -12.35
CA TYR A 115 1.00 -0.04 -13.36
C TYR A 115 0.81 0.51 -14.76
N LYS A 116 1.68 0.07 -15.67
CA LYS A 116 1.57 0.30 -17.11
C LYS A 116 1.85 -0.99 -17.85
N VAL A 117 0.91 -1.40 -18.70
CA VAL A 117 1.08 -2.48 -19.66
C VAL A 117 1.32 -1.86 -21.03
N THR A 118 2.43 -2.19 -21.66
CA THR A 118 2.76 -1.76 -23.02
C THR A 118 2.69 -2.96 -23.95
N TYR A 119 1.85 -2.89 -24.97
CA TYR A 119 1.68 -3.92 -25.98
C TYR A 119 2.45 -3.55 -27.22
N LYS A 120 3.19 -4.48 -27.81
CA LYS A 120 3.75 -4.34 -29.16
C LYS A 120 3.11 -5.38 -30.06
N TYR A 121 2.50 -4.93 -31.16
CA TYR A 121 1.78 -5.79 -32.11
C TYR A 121 2.67 -6.20 -33.27
N ASN A 122 2.23 -7.23 -33.99
CA ASN A 122 2.96 -7.78 -35.14
C ASN A 122 3.24 -6.75 -36.24
N ASN A 123 2.37 -5.74 -36.40
CA ASN A 123 2.53 -4.66 -37.38
C ASN A 123 3.45 -3.53 -36.90
N GLY A 124 4.13 -3.69 -35.76
CA GLY A 124 4.99 -2.68 -35.15
C GLY A 124 4.23 -1.60 -34.36
N ALA A 125 2.89 -1.63 -34.35
CA ALA A 125 2.12 -0.71 -33.52
C ALA A 125 2.41 -0.97 -32.03
N THR A 126 2.29 0.07 -31.22
CA THR A 126 2.41 -0.02 -29.76
C THR A 126 1.22 0.67 -29.12
N THR A 127 0.59 0.02 -28.14
CA THR A 127 -0.41 0.66 -27.27
C THR A 127 0.02 0.53 -25.82
N SER A 128 -0.55 1.37 -24.95
CA SER A 128 -0.30 1.23 -23.50
C SER A 128 -1.55 1.55 -22.72
N ASN A 129 -1.81 0.71 -21.71
CA ASN A 129 -2.85 0.93 -20.71
C ASN A 129 -2.18 1.10 -19.36
N SER A 130 -2.66 2.05 -18.57
CA SER A 130 -2.14 2.27 -17.22
C SER A 130 -3.25 2.56 -16.23
N GLU A 131 -3.05 2.17 -14.99
CA GLU A 131 -3.98 2.44 -13.89
C GLU A 131 -3.16 2.89 -12.68
N LYS A 132 -3.67 3.89 -11.96
CA LYS A 132 -3.20 4.26 -10.64
C LYS A 132 -4.33 3.95 -9.66
N SER A 133 -4.02 3.31 -8.55
CA SER A 133 -5.02 2.96 -7.54
C SER A 133 -5.52 4.19 -6.79
N GLU A 134 -6.68 4.03 -6.16
CA GLU A 134 -7.08 4.87 -5.03
C GLU A 134 -6.20 4.61 -3.80
N VAL A 135 -6.43 5.38 -2.75
CA VAL A 135 -5.65 5.35 -1.51
C VAL A 135 -5.83 4.03 -0.77
N PHE A 136 -4.73 3.49 -0.29
CA PHE A 136 -4.73 2.32 0.56
C PHE A 136 -4.93 2.67 2.03
N GLU A 137 -6.16 2.55 2.50
CA GLU A 137 -6.46 2.91 3.89
C GLU A 137 -6.05 1.83 4.90
N ASN A 138 -6.13 0.53 4.59
CA ASN A 138 -5.79 -0.54 5.55
C ASN A 138 -5.19 -1.82 4.93
N GLY A 139 -4.12 -2.37 5.53
CA GLY A 139 -3.77 -3.79 5.48
C GLY A 139 -2.89 -4.30 4.31
N ASN A 140 -3.40 -5.27 3.55
CA ASN A 140 -2.77 -5.88 2.35
C ASN A 140 -3.60 -5.59 1.09
N MET A 141 -2.96 -5.26 -0.03
CA MET A 141 -3.62 -5.04 -1.32
C MET A 141 -3.23 -6.12 -2.33
N ALA A 142 -4.22 -6.65 -3.05
CA ALA A 142 -3.99 -7.54 -4.18
C ALA A 142 -4.68 -7.01 -5.44
N LYS A 143 -3.91 -6.59 -6.44
CA LYS A 143 -4.41 -6.21 -7.77
C LYS A 143 -4.39 -7.41 -8.70
N GLN A 144 -5.56 -7.71 -9.27
CA GLN A 144 -5.69 -8.60 -10.42
C GLN A 144 -5.39 -7.80 -11.69
N LEU A 145 -4.30 -8.14 -12.38
CA LEU A 145 -3.87 -7.50 -13.61
C LEU A 145 -4.07 -8.48 -14.76
N GLY A 146 -5.26 -8.41 -15.35
CA GLY A 146 -5.59 -9.13 -16.59
C GLY A 146 -5.02 -8.40 -17.80
N ILE A 147 -4.18 -9.09 -18.56
CA ILE A 147 -3.65 -8.60 -19.84
C ILE A 147 -4.76 -8.78 -20.89
N SER A 148 -5.44 -7.69 -21.23
CA SER A 148 -6.46 -7.62 -22.27
C SER A 148 -5.98 -6.72 -23.41
N LEU A 149 -5.97 -7.27 -24.63
CA LEU A 149 -5.92 -6.49 -25.88
C LEU A 149 -7.30 -5.90 -26.19
#